data_AF-A0A1B6IIW4-F1
#
_entry.id   AF-A0A1B6IIW4-F1
#
_cell.length_a   1.000
_cell.length_b   1.000
_cell.length_c   1.000
_cell.angle_alpha   90.00
_cell.angle_beta   90.00
_cell.angle_gamma   90.00
#
_symmetry.space_group_name_H-M   'P 1'
#
loop_
_entity.id
_entity.type
_entity.pdbx_description
1 polymer ?
#
loop_
_entity_poly.entity_id
_entity_poly.type
_entity_poly.pdbx_seq_one_letter_code
_entity_poly.pdbx_strand_id
1 'polypeptide(L)'
;FLNLNTPLQLGGRHVRQLDPTLFQWKAVPYGTSFDGCIRNVFHNSKLYDLDSPGLSRGSAPGCPQTEHLCSHLQCGAQGLCEASLSDARCQCLPGYTGPSCSTLTIPATFKSQSYVKYALSFEPDRFSSQIQLRFRTRESSGELLRTTDQHNREYA
;
A
#
# COMPACT_ATOMS: atom_id res chain seq x y z
N PHE A 1 26.78 -3.49 20.11
CA PHE A 1 26.32 -4.89 19.95
C PHE A 1 24.89 -4.98 20.45
N LEU A 2 23.98 -5.51 19.63
CA LEU A 2 22.60 -5.74 20.02
C LEU A 2 22.50 -7.21 20.42
N ASN A 3 22.38 -7.49 21.73
CA ASN A 3 22.16 -8.85 22.22
C ASN A 3 20.67 -9.13 22.24
N LEU A 4 20.18 -9.86 21.24
CA LEU A 4 18.80 -10.31 21.15
C LEU A 4 18.71 -11.78 21.57
N ASN A 5 17.95 -12.07 22.62
CA ASN A 5 17.71 -13.43 23.12
C ASN A 5 16.38 -14.02 22.61
N THR A 6 15.76 -13.40 21.61
CA THR A 6 14.45 -13.81 21.07
C THR A 6 14.60 -14.46 19.69
N PRO A 7 13.72 -15.42 19.32
CA PRO A 7 13.70 -15.99 17.97
C PRO A 7 13.53 -14.92 16.89
N LEU A 8 14.18 -15.11 15.74
CA LEU A 8 13.93 -14.35 14.53
C LEU A 8 12.51 -14.64 14.04
N GLN A 9 11.73 -13.59 13.82
CA GLN A 9 10.37 -13.67 13.29
C GLN A 9 10.34 -13.04 11.89
N LEU A 10 9.69 -13.71 10.95
CA LEU A 10 9.58 -13.30 9.55
C LEU A 10 8.11 -13.23 9.16
N GLY A 11 7.76 -12.27 8.29
CA GLY A 11 6.39 -12.10 7.79
C GLY A 11 5.37 -11.54 8.80
N GLY A 12 5.71 -11.49 10.09
CA GLY A 12 4.81 -10.97 11.12
C GLY A 12 5.38 -11.19 12.52
N ARG A 13 4.47 -11.16 13.50
CA ARG A 13 4.78 -11.34 14.92
C ARG A 13 3.93 -12.44 15.53
N HIS A 14 4.53 -13.19 16.46
CA HIS A 14 3.85 -14.21 17.25
C HIS A 14 2.79 -13.60 18.17
N VAL A 15 3.06 -12.43 18.74
CA VAL A 15 2.15 -11.73 19.66
C VAL A 15 1.13 -10.90 18.88
N ARG A 16 -0.17 -11.19 19.03
CA ARG A 16 -1.24 -10.50 18.31
C ARG A 16 -1.53 -9.08 18.81
N GLN A 17 -1.37 -8.85 20.11
CA GLN A 17 -1.53 -7.55 20.75
C GLN A 17 -0.24 -7.22 21.48
N LEU A 18 0.57 -6.32 20.92
CA LEU A 18 1.67 -5.75 21.68
C LEU A 18 1.08 -4.69 22.61
N ASP A 19 1.31 -4.82 23.90
CA ASP A 19 1.20 -3.70 24.82
C ASP A 19 2.48 -2.86 24.70
N PRO A 20 2.42 -1.65 24.12
CA PRO A 20 3.59 -0.78 23.95
C PRO A 20 4.25 -0.40 25.28
N THR A 21 3.47 -0.39 26.36
CA THR A 21 3.93 0.05 27.69
C THR A 21 4.89 -0.94 28.32
N LEU A 22 4.81 -2.22 27.96
CA LEU A 22 5.67 -3.28 28.49
C LEU A 22 7.12 -3.21 28.00
N PHE A 23 7.38 -2.54 26.87
CA PHE A 23 8.71 -2.57 26.23
C PHE A 23 9.37 -1.19 26.06
N GLN A 24 8.75 -0.11 26.54
CA GLN A 24 9.24 1.28 26.38
C GLN A 24 9.57 1.66 24.92
N TRP A 25 8.88 1.04 23.95
CA TRP A 25 9.14 1.32 22.54
C TRP A 25 8.65 2.73 22.18
N LYS A 26 9.55 3.56 21.66
CA LYS A 26 9.19 4.90 21.13
C LYS A 26 8.32 4.81 19.88
N ALA A 27 8.40 3.69 19.15
CA ALA A 27 7.58 3.38 17.99
C ALA A 27 7.27 1.88 17.99
N VAL A 28 5.99 1.53 17.90
CA VAL A 28 5.55 0.16 17.68
C VAL A 28 5.29 -0.01 16.18
N PRO A 29 5.67 -1.14 15.55
CA PRO A 29 5.22 -1.42 14.19
C PRO A 29 3.69 -1.58 14.21
N TYR A 30 2.98 -0.52 13.86
CA TYR A 30 1.54 -0.54 13.60
C TYR A 30 1.33 -1.09 12.18
N GLY A 31 0.37 -2.00 12.01
CA GLY A 31 0.08 -2.61 10.72
C GLY A 31 -0.24 -4.11 10.78
N THR A 32 -0.72 -4.62 9.65
CA THR A 32 -0.95 -6.04 9.41
C THR A 32 0.36 -6.79 9.22
N SER A 33 0.34 -8.11 9.37
CA SER A 33 1.45 -8.97 8.94
C SER A 33 1.73 -8.75 7.45
N PHE A 34 2.97 -9.04 7.04
CA PHE A 34 3.35 -9.04 5.64
C PHE A 34 2.56 -10.12 4.89
N ASP A 35 2.00 -9.75 3.74
CA ASP A 35 1.32 -10.65 2.81
C ASP A 35 2.08 -10.62 1.48
N GLY A 36 2.75 -11.71 1.15
CA GLY A 36 3.72 -11.74 0.07
C GLY A 36 4.65 -12.95 0.14
N CYS A 37 5.61 -12.99 -0.77
CA CYS A 37 6.63 -14.03 -0.80
C CYS A 37 7.95 -13.53 -0.22
N ILE A 38 8.57 -14.36 0.63
CA ILE A 38 9.91 -14.13 1.17
C ILE A 38 10.82 -15.24 0.65
N ARG A 39 11.97 -14.87 0.10
CA ARG A 39 13.01 -15.83 -0.30
C ARG A 39 14.39 -15.25 0.01
N ASN A 40 15.42 -16.11 0.01
CA ASN A 40 16.82 -15.71 0.16
C ASN A 40 17.10 -14.96 1.46
N VAL A 41 16.63 -15.50 2.60
CA VAL A 41 16.91 -14.93 3.92
C VAL A 41 18.30 -15.35 4.37
N PHE A 42 19.23 -14.39 4.34
CA PHE A 42 20.59 -14.57 4.81
C PHE A 42 20.82 -13.78 6.10
N HIS A 43 21.32 -14.45 7.14
CA HIS A 43 21.72 -13.80 8.38
C HIS A 43 23.01 -14.44 8.91
N ASN A 44 24.00 -13.60 9.22
CA ASN A 44 25.36 -14.03 9.60
C ASN A 44 25.97 -15.05 8.61
N SER A 45 25.88 -14.76 7.31
CA SER A 45 26.37 -15.61 6.22
C SER A 45 25.72 -17.00 6.11
N LYS A 46 24.66 -17.26 6.88
CA LYS A 46 23.88 -18.49 6.81
C LYS A 46 22.58 -18.24 6.04
N LEU A 47 22.33 -19.06 5.04
CA LEU A 47 21.01 -19.16 4.39
C LEU A 47 20.07 -19.93 5.32
N TYR A 48 18.92 -19.33 5.61
CA TYR A 48 17.89 -19.98 6.42
C TYR A 48 16.93 -20.75 5.52
N ASP A 49 16.69 -22.02 5.86
CA ASP A 49 15.64 -22.83 5.27
C ASP A 49 14.28 -22.39 5.82
N LEU A 50 13.43 -21.85 4.94
CA LEU A 50 12.11 -21.34 5.29
C LEU A 50 11.02 -22.42 5.22
N ASP A 51 11.33 -23.61 4.70
CA ASP A 51 10.38 -24.73 4.59
C ASP A 51 10.27 -25.54 5.90
N SER A 52 11.29 -25.45 6.76
CA SER A 52 11.35 -26.12 8.07
C SER A 52 11.45 -25.14 9.25
N PRO A 53 10.50 -24.20 9.45
CA PRO A 53 10.54 -23.25 10.55
C PRO A 53 10.16 -23.92 11.88
N GLY A 54 10.69 -23.40 13.00
CA GLY A 54 10.31 -23.86 14.34
C GLY A 54 8.84 -23.61 14.69
N LEU A 55 8.21 -22.61 14.05
CA LEU A 55 6.78 -22.33 14.10
C LEU A 55 6.37 -21.59 12.84
N SER A 56 5.23 -21.97 12.23
CA SER A 56 4.61 -21.19 11.15
C SER A 56 3.10 -21.13 11.32
N ARG A 57 2.51 -20.02 10.86
CA ARG A 57 1.07 -19.83 10.74
C ARG A 57 0.76 -18.95 9.52
N GLY A 58 -0.04 -19.48 8.60
CA GLY A 58 -0.44 -18.73 7.39
C GLY A 58 0.67 -18.59 6.35
N SER A 59 1.69 -19.46 6.37
CA SER A 59 2.67 -19.58 5.29
C SER A 59 2.50 -20.92 4.56
N ALA A 60 2.91 -20.95 3.30
CA ALA A 60 2.99 -22.16 2.50
C ALA A 60 4.31 -22.15 1.69
N PRO A 61 4.83 -23.33 1.31
CA PRO A 61 6.00 -23.41 0.45
C PRO A 61 5.70 -22.86 -0.95
N GLY A 62 6.72 -22.24 -1.55
CA GLY A 62 6.63 -21.66 -2.89
C GLY A 62 6.09 -20.22 -2.94
N CYS A 63 6.12 -19.64 -4.13
CA CYS A 63 5.55 -18.34 -4.42
C CYS A 63 4.76 -18.45 -5.72
N PRO A 64 3.41 -18.36 -5.68
CA PRO A 64 2.62 -18.49 -6.88
C PRO A 64 2.91 -17.33 -7.84
N GLN A 65 3.01 -17.64 -9.12
CA GLN A 65 3.02 -16.63 -10.17
C GLN A 65 1.63 -15.98 -10.23
N THR A 66 1.59 -14.66 -10.16
CA THR A 66 0.34 -13.88 -10.14
C THR A 66 -0.04 -13.37 -11.53
N GLU A 67 0.86 -13.47 -12.51
CA GLU A 67 0.68 -12.97 -13.87
C GLU A 67 -0.53 -13.61 -14.58
N HIS A 68 -0.86 -14.86 -14.27
CA HIS A 68 -2.04 -15.53 -14.81
C HIS A 68 -3.34 -14.79 -14.43
N LEU A 69 -3.42 -14.12 -13.28
CA LEU A 69 -4.61 -13.34 -12.90
C LEU A 69 -4.87 -12.19 -13.88
N CYS A 70 -3.80 -11.60 -14.41
CA CYS A 70 -3.90 -10.56 -15.44
C CYS A 70 -4.29 -11.08 -16.83
N SER A 71 -4.18 -12.39 -17.09
CA SER A 71 -4.63 -12.95 -18.36
C SER A 71 -6.17 -12.94 -18.49
N HIS A 72 -6.88 -12.95 -17.36
CA HIS A 72 -8.34 -12.91 -17.30
C HIS A 72 -8.92 -11.50 -17.19
N LEU A 73 -8.08 -10.49 -16.93
CA LEU A 73 -8.50 -9.10 -16.73
C LEU A 73 -8.02 -8.20 -17.87
N GLN A 74 -8.97 -7.59 -18.58
CA GLN A 74 -8.67 -6.67 -19.68
C GLN A 74 -8.75 -5.21 -19.23
N CYS A 75 -7.58 -4.57 -19.08
CA CYS A 75 -7.47 -3.15 -18.67
C CYS A 75 -7.57 -2.13 -19.82
N GLY A 76 -7.84 -2.59 -21.05
CA GLY A 76 -7.84 -1.76 -22.23
C GLY A 76 -6.46 -1.14 -22.53
N ALA A 77 -6.42 -0.17 -23.46
CA ALA A 77 -5.18 0.51 -23.84
C ALA A 77 -4.72 1.59 -22.84
N GLN A 78 -5.55 1.89 -21.83
CA GLN A 78 -5.39 3.04 -20.92
C GLN A 78 -5.18 2.61 -19.47
N GLY A 79 -4.76 1.37 -19.25
CA GLY A 79 -4.48 0.83 -17.94
C GLY A 79 -3.44 -0.28 -17.99
N LEU A 80 -2.77 -0.47 -16.86
CA LEU A 80 -1.87 -1.58 -16.61
C LEU A 80 -2.55 -2.57 -15.66
N CYS A 81 -2.45 -3.86 -15.93
CA CYS A 81 -2.92 -4.86 -14.97
C CYS A 81 -1.86 -5.06 -13.88
N GLU A 82 -2.28 -4.91 -12.62
CA GLU A 82 -1.49 -5.23 -11.44
C GLU A 82 -2.11 -6.44 -10.73
N ALA A 83 -1.35 -7.53 -10.63
CA ALA A 83 -1.76 -8.73 -9.92
C ALA A 83 -1.12 -8.79 -8.52
N SER A 84 -1.93 -9.15 -7.54
CA SER A 84 -1.54 -9.51 -6.17
C SER A 84 -1.64 -11.02 -5.97
N LEU A 85 -1.31 -11.51 -4.76
CA LEU A 85 -1.42 -12.94 -4.46
C LEU A 85 -2.87 -13.47 -4.50
N SER A 86 -3.86 -12.60 -4.32
CA SER A 86 -5.27 -12.97 -4.19
C SER A 86 -6.16 -12.46 -5.32
N ASP A 87 -5.80 -11.33 -5.94
CA ASP A 87 -6.64 -10.68 -6.96
C ASP A 87 -5.80 -9.87 -7.97
N ALA A 88 -6.39 -9.49 -9.10
CA ALA A 88 -5.82 -8.56 -10.07
C ALA A 88 -6.74 -7.36 -10.30
N ARG A 89 -6.13 -6.20 -10.52
CA ARG A 89 -6.86 -4.95 -10.78
C ARG A 89 -6.20 -4.12 -11.86
N CYS A 90 -6.99 -3.28 -12.51
CA CYS A 90 -6.47 -2.33 -13.48
C CYS A 90 -6.05 -1.04 -12.79
N GLN A 91 -4.78 -0.68 -12.94
CA GLN A 91 -4.28 0.65 -12.61
C GLN A 91 -4.45 1.54 -13.84
N CYS A 92 -5.43 2.45 -13.78
CA CYS A 92 -5.74 3.33 -14.90
C CYS A 92 -4.73 4.47 -15.05
N LEU A 93 -4.49 4.88 -16.30
CA LEU A 93 -3.74 6.08 -16.62
C LEU A 93 -4.56 7.34 -16.25
N PRO A 94 -3.88 8.47 -15.95
CA PRO A 94 -4.56 9.69 -15.57
C PRO A 94 -5.59 10.14 -16.62
N GLY A 95 -6.85 10.31 -16.20
CA GLY A 95 -7.95 10.68 -17.08
C GLY A 95 -8.89 9.53 -17.47
N TYR A 96 -8.57 8.30 -17.06
CA TYR A 96 -9.40 7.11 -17.24
C TYR A 96 -9.77 6.48 -15.90
N THR A 97 -10.91 5.80 -15.86
CA THR A 97 -11.45 5.16 -14.65
C THR A 97 -12.30 3.94 -15.00
N GLY A 98 -12.78 3.25 -13.97
CA GLY A 98 -13.55 2.02 -14.07
C GLY A 98 -12.68 0.76 -14.09
N PRO A 99 -13.31 -0.42 -13.97
CA PRO A 99 -12.60 -1.69 -13.81
C PRO A 99 -11.73 -2.09 -15.01
N SER A 100 -12.01 -1.56 -16.22
CA SER A 100 -11.24 -1.80 -17.44
C SER A 100 -10.62 -0.54 -18.04
N CYS A 101 -10.57 0.56 -17.27
CA CYS A 101 -9.98 1.85 -17.69
C CYS A 101 -10.52 2.40 -19.03
N SER A 102 -11.76 2.07 -19.39
CA SER A 102 -12.40 2.50 -20.64
C SER A 102 -13.22 3.78 -20.49
N THR A 103 -13.55 4.17 -19.26
CA THR A 103 -14.38 5.34 -18.98
C THR A 103 -13.50 6.56 -18.75
N LEU A 104 -13.81 7.67 -19.42
CA LEU A 104 -13.13 8.94 -19.17
C LEU A 104 -13.56 9.52 -17.82
N THR A 105 -12.60 10.04 -17.05
CA THR A 105 -12.91 10.81 -15.84
C THR A 105 -13.61 12.11 -16.22
N ILE A 106 -14.54 12.55 -15.38
CA ILE A 106 -15.22 13.85 -15.57
C ILE A 106 -14.29 14.96 -15.06
N PRO A 107 -13.84 15.89 -15.92
CA PRO A 107 -12.99 16.99 -15.50
C PRO A 107 -13.82 18.05 -14.75
N ALA A 108 -13.22 18.67 -13.73
CA ALA A 108 -13.75 19.87 -13.10
C ALA A 108 -13.02 21.11 -13.64
N THR A 109 -13.77 22.16 -13.99
CA THR A 109 -13.20 23.45 -14.39
C THR A 109 -13.24 24.40 -13.20
N PHE A 110 -12.10 24.97 -12.84
CA PHE A 110 -11.97 25.89 -11.72
C PHE A 110 -11.80 27.32 -12.21
N LYS A 111 -12.57 28.25 -11.63
CA LYS A 111 -12.32 29.70 -11.75
C LYS A 111 -11.51 30.17 -10.55
N SER A 112 -11.16 31.45 -10.52
CA SER A 112 -10.56 32.07 -9.34
C SER A 112 -11.41 31.79 -8.10
N GLN A 113 -10.77 31.43 -6.99
CA GLN A 113 -11.39 31.11 -5.70
C GLN A 113 -12.38 29.92 -5.72
N SER A 114 -12.37 29.08 -6.77
CA SER A 114 -13.16 27.85 -6.82
C SER A 114 -12.39 26.69 -6.20
N TYR A 115 -13.07 25.80 -5.48
CA TYR A 115 -12.47 24.58 -4.93
C TYR A 115 -13.50 23.44 -4.89
N VAL A 116 -12.98 22.21 -4.84
CA VAL A 116 -13.77 21.01 -4.52
C VAL A 116 -13.21 20.44 -3.23
N LYS A 117 -14.08 20.20 -2.24
CA LYS A 117 -13.70 19.61 -0.97
C LYS A 117 -14.32 18.22 -0.86
N TYR A 118 -13.47 17.21 -0.75
CA TYR A 118 -13.89 15.85 -0.44
C TYR A 118 -13.72 15.60 1.06
N ALA A 119 -14.84 15.37 1.75
CA ALA A 119 -14.83 14.90 3.12
C ALA A 119 -14.82 13.36 3.11
N LEU A 120 -13.72 12.76 3.56
CA LEU A 120 -13.63 11.31 3.70
C LEU A 120 -14.54 10.86 4.85
N SER A 121 -15.37 9.85 4.59
CA SER A 121 -16.23 9.22 5.61
C SER A 121 -15.49 8.16 6.44
N PHE A 122 -14.20 7.96 6.17
CA PHE A 122 -13.35 6.95 6.80
C PHE A 122 -11.96 7.54 7.12
N GLU A 123 -11.25 6.91 8.05
CA GLU A 123 -9.85 7.23 8.34
C GLU A 123 -8.96 6.55 7.28
N PRO A 124 -8.21 7.31 6.46
CA PRO A 124 -7.31 6.73 5.46
C PRO A 124 -6.14 6.00 6.14
N ASP A 125 -5.43 5.18 5.37
CA ASP A 125 -4.21 4.55 5.86
C ASP A 125 -3.20 5.61 6.34
N ARG A 126 -2.66 5.43 7.55
CA ARG A 126 -1.80 6.45 8.19
C ARG A 126 -0.42 6.58 7.55
N PHE A 127 -0.01 5.62 6.72
CA PHE A 127 1.36 5.53 6.21
C PHE A 127 1.43 5.47 4.68
N SER A 128 0.32 5.18 4.01
CA SER A 128 0.26 5.04 2.55
C SER A 128 -0.85 5.89 1.95
N SER A 129 -0.51 6.66 0.94
CA SER A 129 -1.46 7.44 0.13
C SER A 129 -0.99 7.47 -1.32
N GLN A 130 -1.84 7.01 -2.23
CA GLN A 130 -1.57 7.06 -3.67
C GLN A 130 -2.55 8.03 -4.33
N ILE A 131 -2.01 9.07 -4.96
CA ILE A 131 -2.79 10.14 -5.57
C ILE A 131 -2.33 10.30 -7.01
N GLN A 132 -3.28 10.27 -7.95
CA GLN A 132 -3.03 10.48 -9.36
C GLN A 132 -3.92 11.62 -9.86
N LEU A 133 -3.32 12.63 -10.49
CA LEU A 133 -4.01 13.81 -10.98
C LEU A 133 -3.63 14.08 -12.44
N ARG A 134 -4.61 14.52 -13.24
CA ARG A 134 -4.40 15.10 -14.56
C ARG A 134 -4.96 16.52 -14.55
N PHE A 135 -4.11 17.50 -14.82
CA PHE A 135 -4.50 18.90 -14.83
C PHE A 135 -4.01 19.61 -16.10
N ARG A 136 -4.64 20.74 -16.41
CA ARG A 136 -4.21 21.66 -17.47
C ARG A 136 -4.46 23.07 -16.99
N THR A 137 -3.44 23.92 -17.05
CA THR A 137 -3.54 25.33 -16.65
C THR A 137 -2.76 26.22 -17.62
N ARG A 138 -3.11 27.51 -17.66
CA ARG A 138 -2.30 28.56 -18.28
C ARG A 138 -1.54 29.40 -17.24
N GLU A 139 -1.93 29.29 -15.96
CA GLU A 139 -1.31 30.00 -14.85
C GLU A 139 0.06 29.38 -14.52
N SER A 140 1.02 30.23 -14.15
CA SER A 140 2.37 29.80 -13.77
C SER A 140 2.46 29.22 -12.35
N SER A 141 1.46 29.50 -11.49
CA SER A 141 1.41 29.02 -10.11
C SER A 141 -0.03 28.76 -9.66
N GLY A 142 -0.25 27.72 -8.87
CA GLY A 142 -1.53 27.41 -8.26
C GLY A 142 -1.49 26.14 -7.42
N GLU A 143 -2.43 26.00 -6.49
CA GLU A 143 -2.61 24.79 -5.69
C GLU A 143 -3.46 23.77 -6.46
N LEU A 144 -2.96 22.53 -6.58
CA LEU A 144 -3.68 21.44 -7.24
C LEU A 144 -4.44 20.53 -6.26
N LEU A 145 -3.85 20.30 -5.10
CA LEU A 145 -4.39 19.47 -4.05
C LEU A 145 -3.85 19.92 -2.70
N ARG A 146 -4.72 19.90 -1.70
CA ARG A 146 -4.37 20.07 -0.30
C ARG A 146 -5.11 19.02 0.51
N THR A 147 -4.36 18.28 1.33
CA THR A 147 -4.89 17.33 2.30
C THR A 147 -4.78 17.92 3.69
N THR A 148 -5.85 17.84 4.48
CA THR A 148 -5.88 18.36 5.84
C THR A 148 -6.62 17.42 6.77
N ASP A 149 -6.18 17.35 8.03
CA ASP A 149 -6.93 16.71 9.09
C ASP A 149 -8.21 17.49 9.45
N GLN A 150 -8.98 16.96 10.41
CA GLN A 150 -10.20 17.59 10.94
C GLN A 150 -9.96 18.98 11.58
N HIS A 151 -8.72 19.33 11.88
CA HIS A 151 -8.30 20.61 12.45
C HIS A 151 -7.57 21.51 11.44
N ASN A 152 -7.67 21.21 10.14
CA ASN A 152 -6.96 21.91 9.06
C ASN A 152 -5.42 21.86 9.16
N ARG A 153 -4.86 20.83 9.78
CA ARG A 153 -3.42 20.58 9.87
C ARG A 153 -2.98 19.56 8.82
N GLU A 154 -1.79 19.76 8.26
CA GLU A 154 -1.20 18.87 7.26
C GLU A 154 -0.60 17.59 7.90
N TYR A 155 -0.24 17.67 9.18
CA TYR A 155 0.32 16.55 9.97
C TYR A 155 -0.41 16.47 11.32
N ALA A 156 -0.69 15.24 11.77
CA ALA A 156 -1.17 14.94 13.12
C ALA A 156 0.00 14.60 14.04
#